data_AF-A0A944YHJ4-F1
#
_entry.id   AF-A0A944YHJ4-F1
#
_cell.length_a   1.000
_cell.length_b   1.000
_cell.length_c   1.000
_cell.angle_alpha   90.00
_cell.angle_beta   90.00
_cell.angle_gamma   90.00
#
_symmetry.space_group_name_H-M   'P 1'
#
loop_
_entity.id
_entity.type
_entity.pdbx_description
1 polymer ?
#
loop_
_entity_poly.entity_id
_entity_poly.type
_entity_poly.pdbx_seq_one_letter_code
_entity_poly.pdbx_strand_id
1 'polypeptide(L)'
;MKNIFRFFLFCFLSYLGVDAKPFADKPPENESVQKLFARTVHLEREVQGKPLPTNDWWTTLLANDGFPGRLYAYPFTVSANAQGVQIWYPLEWNQNGTEMD
;
A
#
# COMPACT_ATOMS: atom_id res chain seq x y z
N MET A 1 -31.08 -18.19 -37.46
CA MET A 1 -31.66 -18.14 -36.09
C MET A 1 -30.62 -18.21 -34.96
N LYS A 2 -29.57 -19.06 -35.02
CA LYS A 2 -28.52 -19.15 -33.97
C LYS A 2 -27.76 -17.84 -33.66
N ASN A 3 -27.55 -16.98 -34.66
CA ASN A 3 -26.74 -15.76 -34.52
C ASN A 3 -27.48 -14.60 -33.83
N ILE A 4 -28.81 -14.56 -33.95
CA ILE A 4 -29.66 -13.56 -33.29
C ILE A 4 -29.78 -13.86 -31.80
N PHE A 5 -29.91 -15.13 -31.42
CA PHE A 5 -29.97 -15.52 -30.00
C PHE A 5 -28.65 -15.23 -29.26
N ARG A 6 -27.50 -15.40 -29.94
CA ARG A 6 -26.19 -15.02 -29.39
C ARG A 6 -26.02 -13.51 -29.22
N PHE A 7 -26.58 -12.71 -30.13
CA PHE A 7 -26.56 -11.26 -30.03
C PHE A 7 -27.41 -10.75 -28.85
N PHE A 8 -28.61 -11.30 -28.67
CA PHE A 8 -29.47 -10.98 -27.52
C PHE A 8 -28.87 -11.42 -26.17
N LEU A 9 -28.21 -12.58 -26.11
CA LEU A 9 -27.54 -13.05 -24.90
C LEU A 9 -26.34 -12.14 -24.51
N PHE A 10 -25.64 -11.58 -25.50
CA PHE A 10 -24.53 -10.65 -25.26
C PHE A 10 -25.01 -9.28 -24.75
N CYS A 11 -26.15 -8.79 -25.25
CA CYS A 11 -26.79 -7.55 -24.76
C CYS A 11 -27.40 -7.71 -23.36
N PHE A 12 -27.91 -8.90 -23.01
CA PHE A 12 -28.47 -9.14 -21.67
C PHE A 12 -27.39 -9.23 -20.59
N LEU A 13 -26.20 -9.76 -20.92
CA LEU A 13 -25.07 -9.77 -19.99
C LEU A 13 -24.47 -8.38 -19.74
N SER A 14 -24.60 -7.43 -20.68
CA SER A 14 -24.14 -6.04 -20.46
C SER A 14 -25.05 -5.24 -19.53
N TYR A 15 -26.28 -5.71 -19.32
CA TYR A 15 -27.26 -5.11 -18.40
C TYR A 15 -27.18 -5.62 -16.96
N LEU A 16 -26.45 -6.72 -16.72
CA LEU A 16 -26.05 -7.12 -15.37
C LEU A 16 -24.83 -6.31 -14.91
N GLY A 17 -24.82 -5.02 -15.25
CA GLY A 17 -23.91 -4.06 -14.65
C GLY A 17 -24.17 -4.06 -13.15
N VAL A 18 -23.16 -4.45 -12.38
CA VAL A 18 -23.13 -4.27 -10.94
C VAL A 18 -23.53 -2.82 -10.65
N ASP A 19 -24.66 -2.62 -9.97
CA ASP A 19 -25.08 -1.31 -9.46
C ASP A 19 -24.12 -0.88 -8.36
N ALA A 20 -22.93 -0.45 -8.77
CA ALA A 20 -21.92 0.10 -7.89
C ALA A 20 -22.42 1.49 -7.48
N LYS A 21 -22.88 1.60 -6.23
CA LYS A 21 -23.19 2.90 -5.66
C LYS A 21 -21.99 3.84 -5.83
N PRO A 22 -22.21 5.12 -6.18
CA PRO A 22 -21.13 6.10 -6.27
C PRO A 22 -20.35 6.17 -4.96
N PHE A 23 -19.02 6.22 -5.03
CA PHE A 23 -18.18 6.58 -3.90
C PHE A 23 -18.09 8.11 -3.80
N ALA A 24 -17.86 8.64 -2.60
CA ALA A 24 -17.66 10.07 -2.42
C ALA A 24 -16.30 10.49 -3.01
N ASP A 25 -16.30 11.55 -3.83
CA ASP A 25 -15.07 12.08 -4.46
C ASP A 25 -14.12 12.73 -3.45
N LYS A 26 -14.61 13.08 -2.26
CA LYS A 26 -13.85 13.75 -1.21
C LYS A 26 -14.02 13.00 0.11
N PRO A 27 -12.96 12.95 0.93
CA PRO A 27 -13.08 12.41 2.28
C PRO A 27 -14.08 13.22 3.10
N PRO A 28 -14.73 12.61 4.12
CA PRO A 28 -15.59 13.32 5.04
C PRO A 28 -14.84 14.41 5.80
N GLU A 29 -15.56 15.45 6.23
CA GLU A 29 -15.04 16.57 7.04
C GLU A 29 -14.81 16.17 8.50
N ASN A 30 -14.03 15.11 8.70
CA ASN A 30 -13.59 14.64 10.01
C ASN A 30 -12.12 15.02 10.21
N GLU A 31 -11.80 15.61 11.36
CA GLU A 31 -10.44 16.09 11.67
C GLU A 31 -9.38 15.00 11.52
N SER A 32 -9.63 13.80 12.05
CA SER A 32 -8.69 12.67 11.96
C SER A 32 -8.45 12.22 10.53
N VAL A 33 -9.50 12.23 9.71
CA VAL A 33 -9.41 11.91 8.28
C VAL A 33 -8.61 12.97 7.56
N GLN A 34 -8.92 14.25 7.76
CA GLN A 34 -8.18 15.35 7.14
C GLN A 34 -6.69 15.32 7.52
N LYS A 35 -6.37 15.04 8.78
CA LYS A 35 -4.98 14.86 9.24
C LYS A 35 -4.26 13.71 8.53
N LEU A 36 -4.95 12.60 8.26
CA LEU A 36 -4.38 11.47 7.53
C LEU A 36 -4.00 11.86 6.09
N PHE A 37 -4.90 12.54 5.37
CA PHE A 37 -4.67 12.99 3.99
C PHE A 37 -3.63 14.12 3.89
N ALA A 38 -3.45 14.91 4.96
CA ALA A 38 -2.43 15.96 5.02
C ALA A 38 -1.01 15.43 5.31
N ARG A 39 -0.83 14.13 5.56
CA ARG A 39 0.51 13.57 5.78
C ARG A 39 1.32 13.63 4.49
N THR A 40 2.51 14.21 4.60
CA THR A 40 3.52 14.10 3.54
C THR A 40 3.95 12.65 3.37
N VAL A 41 4.33 12.27 2.15
CA VAL A 41 4.93 10.97 1.82
C VAL A 41 6.16 11.21 0.97
N HIS A 42 7.22 10.46 1.22
CA HIS A 42 8.47 10.57 0.45
C HIS A 42 8.38 9.68 -0.79
N LEU A 43 8.22 10.30 -1.96
CA LEU A 43 8.05 9.60 -3.24
C LEU A 43 9.06 10.08 -4.27
N GLU A 44 9.56 9.11 -5.04
CA GLU A 44 10.30 9.41 -6.26
C GLU A 44 9.43 10.14 -7.28
N ARG A 45 10.05 10.98 -8.10
CA ARG A 45 9.36 11.85 -9.06
C ARG A 45 8.43 11.08 -10.00
N GLU A 46 8.84 9.90 -10.44
CA GLU A 46 8.15 9.08 -11.43
C GLU A 46 6.87 8.40 -10.93
N VAL A 47 6.66 8.37 -9.61
CA VAL A 47 5.48 7.73 -8.99
C VAL A 47 4.53 8.73 -8.34
N GLN A 48 4.83 10.03 -8.42
CA GLN A 48 3.92 11.08 -7.96
C GLN A 48 2.59 11.04 -8.71
N GLY A 49 1.48 11.14 -7.97
CA GLY A 49 0.12 11.06 -8.51
C GLY A 49 -0.38 9.65 -8.84
N LYS A 50 0.45 8.62 -8.69
CA LYS A 50 0.01 7.21 -8.78
C LYS A 50 -0.55 6.75 -7.42
N PRO A 51 -1.44 5.73 -7.41
CA PRO A 51 -1.89 5.13 -6.16
C PRO A 51 -0.72 4.69 -5.30
N LEU A 52 -0.77 5.03 -4.02
CA LEU A 52 0.24 4.64 -3.06
C LEU A 52 0.12 3.16 -2.73
N PRO A 53 1.19 2.36 -2.88
CA PRO A 53 1.22 1.03 -2.30
C PRO A 53 1.30 1.16 -0.77
N THR A 54 0.38 0.51 -0.05
CA THR A 54 0.28 0.57 1.41
C THR A 54 0.10 -0.82 2.00
N ASN A 55 0.20 -0.91 3.33
CA ASN A 55 -0.08 -2.14 4.09
C ASN A 55 0.86 -3.32 3.77
N ASP A 56 2.05 -3.01 3.29
CA ASP A 56 3.14 -3.95 3.01
C ASP A 56 4.28 -3.79 4.03
N TRP A 57 5.15 -4.81 4.16
CA TRP A 57 6.22 -4.88 5.17
C TRP A 57 7.21 -3.70 5.11
N TRP A 58 7.32 -3.04 3.96
CA TRP A 58 8.21 -1.90 3.72
C TRP A 58 7.51 -0.53 3.81
N THR A 59 6.19 -0.47 4.09
CA THR A 59 5.39 0.78 4.02
C THR A 59 5.92 1.89 4.94
N THR A 60 6.64 1.55 6.01
CA THR A 60 7.30 2.53 6.88
C THR A 60 8.28 3.44 6.13
N LEU A 61 8.80 3.02 4.96
CA LEU A 61 9.58 3.88 4.06
C LEU A 61 8.82 5.12 3.57
N LEU A 62 7.49 5.05 3.51
CA LEU A 62 6.64 6.17 3.08
C LEU A 62 6.33 7.14 4.24
N ALA A 63 6.69 6.79 5.47
CA ALA A 63 6.36 7.58 6.65
C ALA A 63 7.21 8.86 6.77
N ASN A 64 6.69 9.86 7.46
CA ASN A 64 7.30 11.19 7.60
C ASN A 64 8.54 11.26 8.50
N ASP A 65 8.89 10.17 9.19
CA ASP A 65 9.85 10.21 10.29
C ASP A 65 11.32 10.11 9.80
N GLY A 66 11.55 10.40 8.52
CA GLY A 66 12.87 10.50 7.87
C GLY A 66 13.48 9.16 7.49
N PHE A 67 13.56 8.21 8.43
CA PHE A 67 14.10 6.87 8.19
C PHE A 67 13.15 5.78 8.67
N PRO A 68 13.10 4.64 7.95
CA PRO A 68 12.31 3.50 8.41
C PRO A 68 12.89 2.90 9.69
N GLY A 69 12.04 2.25 10.48
CA GLY A 69 12.49 1.26 11.45
C GLY A 69 13.12 0.02 10.79
N ARG A 70 13.28 -1.06 11.56
CA ARG A 70 13.75 -2.34 11.01
C ARG A 70 12.71 -2.92 10.04
N LEU A 71 13.17 -3.25 8.84
CA LEU A 71 12.40 -3.88 7.76
C LEU A 71 12.90 -5.30 7.53
N TYR A 72 11.97 -6.25 7.43
CA TYR A 72 12.29 -7.68 7.33
C TYR A 72 12.28 -8.16 5.88
N ALA A 73 13.31 -7.75 5.14
CA ALA A 73 13.54 -8.16 3.76
C ALA A 73 14.25 -9.52 3.71
N TYR A 74 13.54 -10.59 4.08
CA TYR A 74 14.12 -11.94 4.21
C TYR A 74 15.04 -12.31 3.03
N PRO A 75 16.26 -12.83 3.32
CA PRO A 75 16.72 -13.30 4.62
C PRO A 75 17.38 -12.22 5.50
N PHE A 76 17.37 -10.95 5.06
CA PHE A 76 18.03 -9.86 5.76
C PHE A 76 17.03 -9.02 6.56
N THR A 77 17.56 -8.35 7.58
CA THR A 77 16.90 -7.19 8.18
C THR A 77 17.62 -5.94 7.68
N VAL A 78 16.86 -4.91 7.29
CA VAL A 78 17.39 -3.66 6.74
C VAL A 78 16.80 -2.47 7.49
N SER A 79 17.61 -1.45 7.76
CA SER A 79 17.14 -0.14 8.22
C SER A 79 17.98 0.96 7.59
N ALA A 80 17.64 2.22 7.85
CA ALA A 80 18.48 3.35 7.47
C ALA A 80 18.54 4.39 8.60
N ASN A 81 19.58 5.21 8.55
CA ASN A 81 19.73 6.41 9.35
C ASN A 81 20.54 7.46 8.57
N ALA A 82 20.88 8.58 9.21
CA ALA A 82 21.64 9.65 8.56
C ALA A 82 23.05 9.24 8.08
N GLN A 83 23.60 8.13 8.58
CA GLN A 83 24.91 7.61 8.18
C GLN A 83 24.82 6.65 6.99
N GLY A 84 23.66 6.05 6.73
CA GLY A 84 23.43 5.18 5.58
C GLY A 84 22.47 4.02 5.85
N VAL A 85 22.54 3.02 4.97
CA VAL A 85 21.76 1.78 5.07
C VAL A 85 22.50 0.77 5.94
N GLN A 86 21.76 0.13 6.83
CA GLN A 86 22.26 -0.91 7.73
C GLN A 86 21.60 -2.24 7.33
N ILE A 87 22.40 -3.31 7.29
CA ILE A 87 21.96 -4.64 6.83
C ILE A 87 22.47 -5.69 7.83
N TRP A 88 21.58 -6.56 8.26
CA TRP A 88 21.88 -7.69 9.15
C TRP A 88 21.39 -9.00 8.54
N TYR A 89 22.07 -10.09 8.85
CA TYR A 89 21.63 -11.45 8.57
C TYR A 89 21.33 -12.16 9.91
N PRO A 90 20.05 -12.22 10.34
CA PRO A 90 19.68 -12.84 11.61
C PRO A 90 19.98 -14.35 11.58
N LEU A 91 20.71 -14.84 12.57
CA LEU A 91 21.06 -16.27 12.69
C LEU A 91 20.14 -17.02 13.66
N GLU A 92 19.73 -16.36 14.73
CA GLU A 92 18.88 -16.91 15.78
C GLU A 92 18.06 -15.81 16.44
N TRP A 93 16.96 -16.20 17.09
CA TRP A 93 16.19 -15.32 17.97
C TRP A 93 16.84 -15.29 19.35
N ASN A 94 16.67 -14.17 20.07
CA ASN A 94 17.04 -14.15 21.48
C ASN A 94 16.11 -15.08 22.30
N GLN A 95 16.47 -15.31 23.55
CA GLN A 95 15.69 -16.19 24.46
C GLN A 95 14.24 -15.74 24.65
N ASN A 96 13.95 -14.45 24.44
CA ASN A 96 12.62 -13.87 24.58
C ASN A 96 11.82 -13.87 23.27
N GLY A 97 12.39 -14.35 22.16
CA GLY A 97 11.75 -14.29 20.84
C GLY A 97 11.59 -12.86 20.30
N THR A 98 12.37 -11.91 20.82
CA THR A 98 12.37 -10.52 20.32
C THR A 98 13.58 -10.27 19.45
N GLU A 99 13.57 -9.10 18.82
CA GLU A 99 14.74 -8.59 18.12
C GLU A 99 15.97 -8.55 19.05
N MET A 100 17.14 -8.87 18.49
CA MET A 100 18.42 -8.62 19.14
C MET A 100 18.67 -7.12 19.16
N ASP A 101 19.13 -6.59 20.29
CA ASP A 101 19.49 -5.17 20.45
C ASP A 101 20.72 -4.82 19.59
#